data_AF-A0AAU8LW98-F1
#
_entry.id   AF-A0AAU8LW98-F1
#
_cell.length_a   1.000
_cell.length_b   1.000
_cell.length_c   1.000
_cell.angle_alpha   90.00
_cell.angle_beta   90.00
_cell.angle_gamma   90.00
#
_symmetry.space_group_name_H-M   'P 1'
#
loop_
_entity.id
_entity.type
_entity.pdbx_description
1 polymer ?
#
loop_
_entity_poly.entity_id
_entity_poly.type
_entity_poly.pdbx_seq_one_letter_code
_entity_poly.pdbx_strand_id
1 'polypeptide(L)'
;MKNKTLLKPLLYSVLILILLGTMVYQIAGNPEASVFSSLASAIGILFMGIVRTIQWLFAMLIALAVCLAFLFALFLGAIALFDKAIAAQMYQNLKSTLLGATAPFTGACCTQSQACASQAPEDSSPEEERYETIQTEISGIQEQLQADQQTLTHTLNQLVSRVETLEAGSADIASQQALEKTSREVQDATASLAAMQETISALQSSLDQTANQVNAISPDAILGDLPQRLQSLEEQQSTLEIPEPVDIAPLQNDIQAIQAELSQVQEAATKALQAASECAATPAIQEAPANSSKPDPAPVTQTAPSEQEDHRLFSYFDDPADREKLVQVVSSTLNKNMSYKQVLNLLVKEFGPVKGKIISSHPSLSKDFIRQCRKNHH
;
A
#
# COMPACT_ATOMS: atom_id res chain seq x y z
N MET A 1 26.34 -54.53 -19.93
CA MET A 1 25.41 -53.70 -19.13
C MET A 1 25.85 -53.68 -17.67
N LYS A 2 26.62 -52.67 -17.20
CA LYS A 2 27.01 -52.52 -15.78
C LYS A 2 27.59 -51.14 -15.37
N ASN A 3 27.44 -50.08 -16.18
CA ASN A 3 28.13 -48.80 -15.93
C ASN A 3 27.26 -47.71 -15.24
N LYS A 4 25.96 -47.94 -15.03
CA LYS A 4 25.06 -46.95 -14.42
C LYS A 4 24.98 -47.02 -12.88
N THR A 5 25.55 -48.06 -12.27
CA THR A 5 25.45 -48.28 -10.82
C THR A 5 26.54 -47.53 -10.03
N LEU A 6 27.69 -47.22 -10.67
CA LEU A 6 28.79 -46.46 -10.05
C LEU A 6 28.70 -44.94 -10.28
N LEU A 7 27.87 -44.50 -11.23
CA LEU A 7 27.70 -43.08 -11.57
C LEU A 7 26.91 -42.32 -10.49
N LYS A 8 25.94 -42.97 -9.85
CA LYS A 8 25.16 -42.39 -8.76
C LYS A 8 26.01 -42.06 -7.52
N PRO A 9 26.80 -42.99 -6.95
CA PRO A 9 27.63 -42.66 -5.78
C PRO A 9 28.72 -41.64 -6.12
N LEU A 10 29.20 -41.61 -7.37
CA LEU A 10 30.17 -40.61 -7.83
C LEU A 10 29.54 -39.22 -7.91
N LEU A 11 28.31 -39.10 -8.43
CA LEU A 11 27.58 -37.84 -8.46
C LEU A 11 27.30 -37.30 -7.04
N TYR A 12 26.91 -38.18 -6.10
CA TYR A 12 26.69 -37.79 -4.72
C TYR A 12 27.99 -37.39 -4.02
N SER A 13 29.10 -38.08 -4.27
CA SER A 13 30.41 -37.72 -3.73
C SER A 13 30.86 -36.33 -4.23
N VAL A 14 30.68 -36.04 -5.53
CA VAL A 14 30.98 -34.72 -6.10
C VAL A 14 30.07 -33.63 -5.51
N LEU A 15 28.77 -33.92 -5.33
CA LEU A 15 27.84 -32.97 -4.71
C LEU A 15 28.21 -32.67 -3.25
N ILE A 16 28.56 -33.70 -2.47
CA ILE A 16 28.99 -33.55 -1.08
C ILE A 16 30.31 -32.78 -0.99
N LEU A 17 31.24 -33.01 -1.92
CA LEU A 17 32.52 -32.32 -1.94
C LEU A 17 32.36 -30.84 -2.30
N ILE A 18 31.42 -30.50 -3.20
CA ILE A 18 31.04 -29.11 -3.50
C ILE A 18 30.36 -28.45 -2.28
N LEU A 19 29.48 -29.17 -1.59
CA LEU A 19 28.82 -28.68 -0.37
C LEU A 19 29.85 -28.42 0.75
N LEU A 20 30.79 -29.35 0.96
CA LEU A 20 31.82 -29.21 1.96
C LEU A 20 32.80 -28.08 1.59
N GLY A 21 33.19 -27.99 0.32
CA GLY A 21 34.06 -26.92 -0.17
C GLY A 21 33.44 -25.54 -0.03
N THR A 22 32.13 -25.41 -0.32
CA THR A 22 31.40 -24.16 -0.10
C THR A 22 31.25 -23.84 1.39
N MET A 23 31.05 -24.84 2.25
CA MET A 23 31.01 -24.62 3.71
C MET A 23 32.37 -24.16 4.25
N VAL A 24 33.47 -24.81 3.84
CA VAL A 24 34.83 -24.42 4.24
C VAL A 24 35.18 -23.03 3.71
N TYR A 25 34.79 -22.69 2.48
CA TYR A 25 34.97 -21.34 1.93
C TYR A 25 34.22 -20.26 2.73
N GLN A 26 32.99 -20.56 3.15
CA GLN A 26 32.17 -19.64 3.97
C GLN A 26 32.71 -19.50 5.40
N ILE A 27 33.32 -20.54 5.95
CA ILE A 27 33.96 -20.51 7.28
C ILE A 27 35.33 -19.82 7.22
N ALA A 28 36.09 -20.01 6.14
CA ALA A 28 37.46 -19.51 6.02
C ALA A 28 37.55 -17.98 5.82
N GLY A 29 36.45 -17.31 5.48
CA GLY A 29 36.24 -15.86 5.69
C GLY A 29 37.20 -14.87 5.04
N ASN A 30 38.27 -15.30 4.36
CA ASN A 30 39.32 -14.44 3.85
C ASN A 30 39.47 -14.59 2.32
N PRO A 31 39.06 -13.57 1.54
CA PRO A 31 39.11 -13.62 0.07
C PRO A 31 40.52 -13.44 -0.52
N GLU A 32 41.56 -13.27 0.30
CA GLU A 32 42.87 -12.79 -0.19
C GLU A 32 43.87 -13.90 -0.61
N ALA A 33 43.60 -15.18 -0.33
CA ALA A 33 44.65 -16.21 -0.43
C ALA A 33 44.42 -17.32 -1.48
N SER A 34 43.61 -17.13 -2.53
CA SER A 34 43.51 -18.16 -3.58
C SER A 34 43.56 -17.65 -5.01
N VAL A 35 44.37 -18.34 -5.81
CA VAL A 35 44.66 -18.11 -7.23
C VAL A 35 43.45 -18.33 -8.15
N PHE A 36 42.29 -18.69 -7.58
CA PHE A 36 41.00 -18.80 -8.30
C PHE A 36 40.28 -17.44 -8.46
N SER A 37 40.77 -16.38 -7.81
CA SER A 37 40.09 -15.08 -7.69
C SER A 37 39.84 -14.33 -9.00
N SER A 38 40.63 -14.54 -10.06
CA SER A 38 40.45 -13.78 -11.30
C SER A 38 39.30 -14.30 -12.17
N LEU A 39 39.14 -15.62 -12.31
CA LEU A 39 38.03 -16.24 -13.04
C LEU A 39 36.79 -16.42 -12.15
N ALA A 40 36.98 -16.56 -10.84
CA ALA A 40 35.90 -16.68 -9.86
C ALA A 40 35.39 -15.33 -9.34
N SER A 41 35.95 -14.17 -9.69
CA SER A 41 35.37 -12.89 -9.20
C SER A 41 34.02 -12.60 -9.85
N ALA A 42 33.91 -12.68 -11.18
CA ALA A 42 32.65 -12.33 -11.87
C ALA A 42 31.56 -13.38 -11.63
N ILE A 43 31.90 -14.67 -11.70
CA ILE A 43 30.97 -15.78 -11.48
C ILE A 43 30.75 -16.00 -9.99
N GLY A 44 31.81 -15.93 -9.17
CA GLY A 44 31.72 -16.11 -7.74
C GLY A 44 31.00 -14.98 -7.01
N ILE A 45 31.01 -13.73 -7.48
CA ILE A 45 30.14 -12.68 -6.88
C ILE A 45 28.66 -13.02 -7.11
N LEU A 46 28.29 -13.56 -8.27
CA LEU A 46 26.92 -13.96 -8.55
C LEU A 46 26.50 -15.19 -7.73
N PHE A 47 27.34 -16.22 -7.68
CA PHE A 47 27.08 -17.42 -6.87
C PHE A 47 27.12 -17.11 -5.36
N MET A 48 28.06 -16.30 -4.88
CA MET A 48 28.12 -15.86 -3.48
C MET A 48 26.90 -15.00 -3.12
N GLY A 49 26.41 -14.18 -4.05
CA GLY A 49 25.15 -13.46 -3.90
C GLY A 49 23.96 -14.40 -3.69
N ILE A 50 23.85 -15.45 -4.52
CA ILE A 50 22.77 -16.44 -4.41
C ILE A 50 22.89 -17.28 -3.12
N VAL A 51 24.09 -17.73 -2.78
CA VAL A 51 24.30 -18.52 -1.54
C VAL A 51 24.03 -17.65 -0.31
N ARG A 52 24.41 -16.37 -0.34
CA ARG A 52 24.14 -15.43 0.76
C ARG A 52 22.66 -15.10 0.88
N THR A 53 21.91 -14.98 -0.21
CA THR A 53 20.45 -14.80 -0.14
C THR A 53 19.75 -16.05 0.36
N ILE A 54 20.21 -17.25 -0.05
CA ILE A 54 19.72 -18.52 0.48
C ILE A 54 20.02 -18.62 1.99
N GLN A 55 21.25 -18.31 2.41
CA GLN A 55 21.63 -18.31 3.82
C GLN A 55 20.80 -17.29 4.63
N TRP A 56 20.57 -16.10 4.08
CA TRP A 56 19.71 -15.10 4.70
C TRP A 56 18.27 -15.59 4.82
N LEU A 57 17.73 -16.26 3.79
CA LEU A 57 16.41 -16.87 3.82
C LEU A 57 16.32 -17.93 4.92
N PHE A 58 17.30 -18.83 5.04
CA PHE A 58 17.35 -19.83 6.10
C PHE A 58 17.46 -19.20 7.48
N ALA A 59 18.30 -18.17 7.66
CA ALA A 59 18.42 -17.46 8.92
C ALA A 59 17.10 -16.78 9.30
N MET A 60 16.40 -16.16 8.35
CA MET A 60 15.10 -15.53 8.55
C MET A 60 14.03 -16.56 8.92
N LEU A 61 14.03 -17.72 8.25
CA LEU A 61 13.11 -18.82 8.54
C LEU A 61 13.33 -19.39 9.94
N ILE A 62 14.59 -19.60 10.35
CA ILE A 62 14.94 -20.05 11.71
C ILE A 62 14.52 -18.99 12.74
N ALA A 63 14.81 -17.71 12.49
CA ALA A 63 14.42 -16.62 13.38
C ALA A 63 12.90 -16.54 13.54
N LEU A 64 12.14 -16.72 12.46
CA LEU A 64 10.69 -16.77 12.48
C LEU A 64 10.17 -17.99 13.26
N ALA A 65 10.77 -19.16 13.08
CA ALA A 65 10.42 -20.36 13.84
C ALA A 65 10.66 -20.18 15.35
N VAL A 66 11.79 -19.58 15.74
CA VAL A 66 12.10 -19.27 17.14
C VAL A 66 11.11 -18.25 17.72
N CYS A 67 10.77 -17.22 16.94
CA CYS A 67 9.77 -16.21 17.34
C CYS A 67 8.39 -16.86 17.59
N LEU A 68 7.92 -17.72 16.68
CA LEU A 68 6.68 -18.45 16.85
C LEU A 68 6.71 -19.38 18.07
N ALA A 69 7.81 -20.12 18.27
CA ALA A 69 7.97 -20.98 19.44
C ALA A 69 7.86 -20.19 20.75
N PHE A 70 8.45 -18.99 20.79
CA PHE A 70 8.36 -18.11 21.95
C PHE A 70 6.93 -17.60 22.19
N LEU A 71 6.22 -17.19 21.12
CA LEU A 71 4.82 -16.77 21.23
C LEU A 71 3.91 -17.90 21.73
N PHE A 72 4.10 -19.13 21.20
CA PHE A 72 3.35 -20.30 21.67
C PHE A 72 3.68 -20.64 23.13
N ALA A 73 4.94 -20.53 23.54
CA ALA A 73 5.33 -20.75 24.93
C ALA A 73 4.68 -19.74 25.89
N LEU A 74 4.63 -18.45 25.51
CA LEU A 74 3.94 -17.43 26.29
C LEU A 74 2.43 -17.66 26.35
N PHE A 75 1.81 -17.98 25.21
CA PHE A 75 0.38 -18.26 25.12
C PHE A 75 -0.02 -19.47 25.98
N LEU A 76 0.70 -20.59 25.83
CA LEU A 76 0.46 -21.79 26.62
C LEU A 76 0.78 -21.57 28.10
N GLY A 77 1.81 -20.78 28.41
CA GLY A 77 2.13 -20.39 29.78
C GLY A 77 1.02 -19.58 30.44
N ALA A 78 0.43 -18.62 29.71
CA ALA A 78 -0.71 -17.85 30.17
C ALA A 78 -1.94 -18.75 30.41
N ILE A 79 -2.27 -19.64 29.47
CA ILE A 79 -3.41 -20.55 29.63
C ILE A 79 -3.17 -21.54 30.77
N ALA A 80 -1.95 -22.06 30.94
CA ALA A 80 -1.64 -23.00 32.01
C ALA A 80 -1.77 -22.38 33.42
N LEU A 81 -1.71 -21.06 33.54
CA LEU A 81 -2.01 -20.35 34.80
C LEU A 81 -3.51 -20.30 35.10
N PHE A 82 -4.38 -20.28 34.08
CA PHE A 82 -5.82 -20.27 34.25
C PHE A 82 -6.42 -21.69 34.31
N ASP A 83 -6.01 -22.58 33.40
CA ASP A 83 -6.46 -23.95 33.33
C ASP A 83 -5.39 -24.87 32.69
N LYS A 84 -4.82 -25.76 33.51
CA LYS A 84 -3.79 -26.71 33.08
C LYS A 84 -4.31 -27.78 32.12
N ALA A 85 -5.58 -28.17 32.23
CA ALA A 85 -6.17 -29.21 31.38
C ALA A 85 -6.37 -28.69 29.95
N ILE A 86 -6.88 -27.45 29.83
CA ILE A 86 -7.07 -26.80 28.53
C ILE A 86 -5.72 -26.55 27.85
N ALA A 87 -4.69 -26.09 28.59
CA ALA A 87 -3.34 -25.90 28.06
C ALA A 87 -2.74 -27.20 27.51
N ALA A 88 -2.92 -28.33 28.23
CA ALA A 88 -2.43 -29.63 27.78
C ALA A 88 -3.14 -30.09 26.49
N GLN A 89 -4.46 -29.89 26.39
CA GLN A 89 -5.22 -30.25 25.19
C GLN A 89 -4.81 -29.41 23.98
N MET A 90 -4.65 -28.10 24.15
CA MET A 90 -4.20 -27.20 23.08
C MET A 90 -2.78 -27.51 22.61
N TYR A 91 -1.88 -27.87 23.53
CA TYR A 91 -0.53 -28.30 23.17
C TYR A 91 -0.51 -29.62 22.37
N GLN A 92 -1.33 -30.60 22.74
CA GLN A 92 -1.43 -31.86 21.98
C GLN A 92 -1.96 -31.64 20.56
N ASN A 93 -2.96 -30.78 20.38
CA ASN A 93 -3.47 -30.40 19.06
C ASN A 93 -2.44 -29.65 18.21
N LEU A 94 -1.69 -28.73 18.81
CA LEU A 94 -0.61 -28.03 18.11
C LEU A 94 0.50 -29.00 17.73
N LYS A 95 0.86 -29.93 18.61
CA LYS A 95 1.86 -30.97 18.37
C LYS A 95 1.44 -31.88 17.21
N SER A 96 0.18 -32.34 17.17
CA SER A 96 -0.32 -33.21 16.10
C SER A 96 -0.37 -32.48 14.76
N THR A 97 -0.77 -31.20 14.76
CA THR A 97 -0.80 -30.37 13.55
C THR A 97 0.61 -30.07 13.04
N LEU A 98 1.56 -29.78 13.93
CA LEU A 98 2.96 -29.53 13.55
C LEU A 98 3.65 -30.79 13.02
N LEU A 99 3.44 -31.95 13.66
CA LEU A 99 3.93 -33.24 13.18
C LEU A 99 3.27 -33.63 11.85
N GLY A 100 1.97 -33.39 11.69
CA GLY A 100 1.25 -33.63 10.44
C GLY A 100 1.71 -32.72 9.29
N ALA A 101 1.98 -31.44 9.57
CA ALA A 101 2.43 -30.47 8.59
C ALA A 101 3.91 -30.67 8.19
N THR A 102 4.73 -31.24 9.08
CA THR A 102 6.16 -31.53 8.80
C THR A 102 6.36 -32.90 8.13
N ALA A 103 5.39 -33.81 8.25
CA ALA A 103 5.39 -35.14 7.61
C ALA A 103 5.68 -35.13 6.10
N PRO A 104 5.13 -34.24 5.26
CA PRO A 104 5.47 -34.21 3.83
C PRO A 104 6.88 -33.67 3.52
N PHE A 105 7.51 -32.95 4.45
CA PHE A 105 8.87 -32.41 4.28
C PHE A 105 9.95 -33.36 4.79
N THR A 106 9.64 -34.18 5.81
CA THR A 106 10.51 -35.27 6.27
C THR A 106 10.22 -36.51 5.44
N GLY A 107 10.71 -36.54 4.21
CA GLY A 107 10.55 -37.67 3.30
C GLY A 107 10.84 -39.01 3.99
N ALA A 108 9.89 -39.95 3.83
CA ALA A 108 9.92 -41.38 4.14
C ALA A 108 11.30 -42.00 4.43
N CYS A 109 11.86 -41.80 5.61
CA CYS A 109 13.14 -42.42 5.99
C CYS A 109 13.20 -42.93 7.44
N CYS A 110 12.08 -43.10 8.13
CA CYS A 110 12.04 -43.82 9.40
C CYS A 110 10.79 -44.70 9.48
N THR A 111 11.06 -46.00 9.36
CA THR A 111 10.24 -47.13 9.76
C THR A 111 9.47 -46.88 11.06
N GLN A 112 8.13 -46.92 11.00
CA GLN A 112 7.31 -47.15 12.19
C GLN A 112 6.94 -48.64 12.23
N SER A 113 7.79 -49.38 12.93
CA SER A 113 7.48 -50.69 13.48
C SER A 113 6.76 -50.47 14.80
N GLN A 114 5.46 -50.77 14.87
CA GLN A 114 4.74 -51.02 16.12
C GLN A 114 3.51 -51.86 15.77
N ALA A 115 3.67 -53.18 15.66
CA ALA A 115 3.59 -54.17 16.75
C ALA A 115 2.18 -54.76 16.83
N CYS A 116 2.07 -56.01 16.36
CA CYS A 116 0.96 -56.90 16.64
C CYS A 116 0.70 -57.00 18.15
N ALA A 117 -0.54 -56.78 18.55
CA ALA A 117 -1.10 -57.41 19.74
C ALA A 117 -2.41 -58.06 19.31
N SER A 118 -2.36 -59.38 19.24
CA SER A 118 -3.51 -60.27 19.05
C SER A 118 -4.51 -60.08 20.18
N GLN A 119 -5.79 -59.96 19.84
CA GLN A 119 -6.88 -60.61 20.58
C GLN A 119 -8.12 -60.65 19.68
N ALA A 120 -8.38 -61.83 19.14
CA ALA A 120 -9.75 -62.30 18.92
C ALA A 120 -10.12 -63.12 20.17
N PRO A 121 -11.39 -63.06 20.59
CA PRO A 121 -12.21 -64.24 20.35
C PRO A 121 -13.46 -63.91 19.53
N GLU A 122 -13.92 -64.96 18.85
CA GLU A 122 -15.15 -65.07 18.08
C GLU A 122 -16.37 -64.52 18.85
N ASP A 123 -17.18 -63.69 18.18
CA ASP A 123 -18.63 -63.85 18.25
C ASP A 123 -19.25 -63.43 16.91
N SER A 124 -20.18 -64.23 16.46
CA SER A 124 -20.88 -64.13 15.17
C SER A 124 -21.76 -62.87 15.08
N SER A 125 -21.77 -62.25 13.88
CA SER A 125 -22.68 -61.15 13.45
C SER A 125 -22.39 -59.75 14.04
N PRO A 126 -21.53 -58.95 13.37
CA PRO A 126 -21.89 -57.53 13.11
C PRO A 126 -21.27 -56.95 11.80
N GLU A 127 -21.07 -57.74 10.74
CA GLU A 127 -20.47 -57.20 9.50
C GLU A 127 -21.47 -56.35 8.68
N GLU A 128 -22.74 -56.73 8.57
CA GLU A 128 -23.76 -55.93 7.86
C GLU A 128 -23.95 -54.54 8.47
N GLU A 129 -23.99 -54.44 9.80
CA GLU A 129 -24.16 -53.16 10.51
C GLU A 129 -22.97 -52.22 10.28
N ARG A 130 -21.74 -52.76 10.19
CA ARG A 130 -20.54 -51.97 9.84
C ARG A 130 -20.54 -51.49 8.40
N TYR A 131 -21.01 -52.31 7.45
CA TYR A 131 -21.11 -51.89 6.05
C TYR A 131 -22.15 -50.77 5.88
N GLU A 132 -23.29 -50.84 6.56
CA GLU A 132 -24.29 -49.76 6.54
C GLU A 132 -23.76 -48.47 7.21
N THR A 133 -23.01 -48.60 8.32
CA THR A 133 -22.39 -47.44 8.99
C THR A 133 -21.35 -46.76 8.10
N ILE A 134 -20.50 -47.55 7.41
CA ILE A 134 -19.50 -47.00 6.49
C ILE A 134 -20.17 -46.37 5.26
N GLN A 135 -21.24 -46.97 4.74
CA GLN A 135 -21.94 -46.45 3.57
C GLN A 135 -22.66 -45.13 3.89
N THR A 136 -23.23 -45.01 5.09
CA THR A 136 -23.83 -43.76 5.58
C THR A 136 -22.79 -42.66 5.81
N GLU A 137 -21.63 -42.99 6.38
CA GLU A 137 -20.49 -42.06 6.49
C GLU A 137 -19.98 -41.58 5.13
N ILE A 138 -19.84 -42.48 4.15
CA ILE A 138 -19.42 -42.12 2.79
C ILE A 138 -20.43 -41.17 2.14
N SER A 139 -21.74 -41.44 2.26
CA SER A 139 -22.76 -40.53 1.74
C SER A 139 -22.73 -39.18 2.45
N GLY A 140 -22.50 -39.14 3.76
CA GLY A 140 -22.36 -37.89 4.52
C GLY A 140 -21.15 -37.07 4.09
N ILE A 141 -20.00 -37.72 3.86
CA ILE A 141 -18.79 -37.06 3.34
C ILE A 141 -19.04 -36.52 1.92
N GLN A 142 -19.79 -37.25 1.09
CA GLN A 142 -20.07 -36.86 -0.28
C GLN A 142 -21.03 -35.65 -0.35
N GLU A 143 -22.04 -35.60 0.52
CA GLU A 143 -22.90 -34.44 0.70
C GLU A 143 -22.12 -33.24 1.23
N GLN A 144 -21.24 -33.45 2.22
CA GLN A 144 -20.41 -32.39 2.78
C GLN A 144 -19.44 -31.82 1.74
N LEU A 145 -18.84 -32.67 0.90
CA LEU A 145 -17.98 -32.23 -0.20
C LEU A 145 -18.76 -31.40 -1.24
N GLN A 146 -20.00 -31.78 -1.55
CA GLN A 146 -20.86 -31.00 -2.44
C GLN A 146 -21.26 -29.67 -1.83
N ALA A 147 -21.61 -29.64 -0.53
CA ALA A 147 -21.92 -28.41 0.20
C ALA A 147 -20.73 -27.46 0.26
N ASP A 148 -19.53 -27.98 0.50
CA ASP A 148 -18.28 -27.21 0.47
C ASP A 148 -17.99 -26.67 -0.92
N GLN A 149 -18.19 -27.48 -1.97
CA GLN A 149 -17.98 -27.05 -3.36
C GLN A 149 -18.97 -25.95 -3.78
N GLN A 150 -20.23 -26.04 -3.35
CA GLN A 150 -21.24 -24.99 -3.57
C GLN A 150 -20.88 -23.71 -2.81
N THR A 151 -20.44 -23.83 -1.55
CA THR A 151 -20.00 -22.70 -0.74
C THR A 151 -18.80 -22.00 -1.36
N LEU A 152 -17.80 -22.76 -1.82
CA LEU A 152 -16.62 -22.21 -2.47
C LEU A 152 -17.01 -21.49 -3.76
N THR A 153 -17.89 -22.08 -4.57
CA THR A 153 -18.40 -21.45 -5.80
C THR A 153 -19.16 -20.15 -5.51
N HIS A 154 -19.98 -20.12 -4.46
CA HIS A 154 -20.67 -18.92 -4.02
C HIS A 154 -19.67 -17.83 -3.60
N THR A 155 -18.66 -18.17 -2.79
CA THR A 155 -17.62 -17.20 -2.40
C THR A 155 -16.82 -16.70 -3.58
N LEU A 156 -16.52 -17.55 -4.57
CA LEU A 156 -15.83 -17.15 -5.79
C LEU A 156 -16.67 -16.13 -6.58
N ASN A 157 -17.95 -16.42 -6.81
CA ASN A 157 -18.87 -15.51 -7.49
C ASN A 157 -19.01 -14.17 -6.74
N GLN A 158 -19.03 -14.21 -5.41
CA GLN A 158 -19.04 -13.01 -4.57
C GLN A 158 -17.73 -12.22 -4.67
N LEU A 159 -16.57 -12.89 -4.78
CA LEU A 159 -15.30 -12.20 -5.01
C LEU A 159 -15.26 -11.58 -6.42
N VAL A 160 -15.74 -12.28 -7.44
CA VAL A 160 -15.79 -11.77 -8.83
C VAL A 160 -16.64 -10.50 -8.90
N SER A 161 -17.84 -10.50 -8.30
CA SER A 161 -18.68 -9.29 -8.30
C SER A 161 -18.05 -8.13 -7.54
N ARG A 162 -17.33 -8.39 -6.43
CA ARG A 162 -16.56 -7.36 -5.72
C ARG A 162 -15.41 -6.82 -6.55
N VAL A 163 -14.73 -7.67 -7.32
CA VAL A 163 -13.66 -7.25 -8.23
C VAL A 163 -14.23 -6.39 -9.35
N GLU A 164 -15.34 -6.78 -9.97
CA GLU A 164 -16.02 -5.97 -11.00
C GLU A 164 -16.47 -4.61 -10.45
N THR A 165 -16.98 -4.58 -9.21
CA THR A 165 -17.38 -3.32 -8.56
C THR A 165 -16.16 -2.43 -8.29
N LEU A 166 -15.05 -3.01 -7.85
CA LEU A 166 -13.79 -2.28 -7.63
C LEU A 166 -13.16 -1.82 -8.95
N GLU A 167 -13.28 -2.61 -10.02
CA GLU A 167 -12.79 -2.26 -11.35
C GLU A 167 -13.62 -1.12 -11.95
N ALA A 168 -14.95 -1.16 -11.81
CA ALA A 168 -15.84 -0.08 -12.21
C ALA A 168 -15.57 1.21 -11.41
N GLY A 169 -15.44 1.12 -10.09
CA GLY A 169 -15.09 2.26 -9.24
C GLY A 169 -13.69 2.82 -9.54
N SER A 170 -12.72 1.95 -9.85
CA SER A 170 -11.39 2.38 -10.28
C SER A 170 -11.41 3.03 -11.66
N ALA A 171 -12.26 2.59 -12.58
CA ALA A 171 -12.42 3.20 -13.90
C ALA A 171 -13.10 4.57 -13.81
N ASP A 172 -14.04 4.73 -12.88
CA ASP A 172 -14.70 6.01 -12.59
C ASP A 172 -13.70 7.03 -12.00
N ILE A 173 -12.87 6.60 -11.05
CA ILE A 173 -11.80 7.43 -10.47
C ILE A 173 -10.66 7.70 -11.49
N ALA A 174 -10.36 6.73 -12.35
CA ALA A 174 -9.37 6.89 -13.42
C ALA A 174 -9.90 7.69 -14.63
N SER A 175 -11.21 7.96 -14.68
CA SER A 175 -11.76 8.85 -15.69
C SER A 175 -11.15 10.24 -15.48
N GLN A 176 -10.57 10.79 -16.55
CA GLN A 176 -9.88 12.10 -16.50
C GLN A 176 -10.80 13.21 -15.95
N GLN A 177 -12.12 13.04 -16.08
CA GLN A 177 -13.12 14.00 -15.63
C GLN A 177 -13.22 14.10 -14.11
N ALA A 178 -13.11 13.00 -13.36
CA ALA A 178 -13.11 13.04 -11.90
C ALA A 178 -11.82 13.67 -11.35
N LEU A 179 -10.68 13.34 -11.96
CA LEU A 179 -9.38 13.90 -11.59
C LEU A 179 -9.27 15.40 -11.92
N GLU A 180 -9.79 15.84 -13.06
CA GLU A 180 -9.86 17.26 -13.41
C GLU A 180 -10.78 18.04 -12.48
N LYS A 181 -11.91 17.45 -12.07
CA LYS A 181 -12.83 18.06 -11.10
C LYS A 181 -12.16 18.23 -9.73
N THR A 182 -11.53 17.18 -9.20
CA THR A 182 -10.82 17.26 -7.92
C THR A 182 -9.61 18.20 -8.01
N SER A 183 -8.89 18.23 -9.15
CA SER A 183 -7.79 19.18 -9.36
C SER A 183 -8.28 20.63 -9.36
N ARG A 184 -9.44 20.91 -9.96
CA ARG A 184 -10.08 22.24 -9.92
C ARG A 184 -10.50 22.62 -8.51
N GLU A 185 -11.15 21.70 -7.80
CA GLU A 185 -11.58 21.94 -6.41
C GLU A 185 -10.38 22.19 -5.48
N VAL A 186 -9.27 21.47 -5.66
CA VAL A 186 -8.02 21.73 -4.91
C VAL A 186 -7.41 23.08 -5.29
N GLN A 187 -7.45 23.46 -6.57
CA GLN A 187 -6.93 24.74 -7.02
C GLN A 187 -7.76 25.92 -6.48
N ASP A 188 -9.09 25.78 -6.47
CA ASP A 188 -10.02 26.76 -5.91
C ASP A 188 -9.87 26.85 -4.38
N ALA A 189 -9.72 25.71 -3.69
CA ALA A 189 -9.43 25.67 -2.26
C ALA A 189 -8.09 26.35 -1.95
N THR A 190 -7.06 26.13 -2.77
CA THR A 190 -5.75 26.78 -2.62
C THR A 190 -5.85 28.29 -2.83
N ALA A 191 -6.63 28.75 -3.83
CA ALA A 191 -6.89 30.16 -4.05
C ALA A 191 -7.63 30.80 -2.87
N SER A 192 -8.62 30.10 -2.29
CA SER A 192 -9.33 30.57 -1.09
C SER A 192 -8.42 30.68 0.13
N LEU A 193 -7.45 29.77 0.28
CA LEU A 193 -6.48 29.77 1.36
C LEU A 193 -5.44 30.88 1.20
N ALA A 194 -5.04 31.18 -0.04
CA ALA A 194 -4.22 32.37 -0.34
C ALA A 194 -4.96 33.67 0.00
N ALA A 195 -6.26 33.77 -0.32
CA ALA A 195 -7.08 34.92 0.04
C ALA A 195 -7.23 35.05 1.58
N MET A 196 -7.39 33.94 2.32
CA MET A 196 -7.39 33.97 3.78
C MET A 196 -6.03 34.38 4.36
N GLN A 197 -4.92 33.97 3.75
CA GLN A 197 -3.59 34.40 4.17
C GLN A 197 -3.41 35.91 3.99
N GLU A 198 -3.96 36.47 2.91
CA GLU A 198 -3.97 37.92 2.65
C GLU A 198 -4.81 38.68 3.69
N THR A 199 -6.01 38.20 4.01
CA THR A 199 -6.85 38.83 5.05
C THR A 199 -6.22 38.75 6.44
N ILE A 200 -5.59 37.62 6.79
CA ILE A 200 -4.83 37.48 8.04
C ILE A 200 -3.68 38.50 8.10
N SER A 201 -2.98 38.70 6.99
CA SER A 201 -1.87 39.67 6.91
C SER A 201 -2.37 41.11 7.06
N ALA A 202 -3.53 41.43 6.47
CA ALA A 202 -4.18 42.73 6.63
C ALA A 202 -4.66 42.96 8.07
N LEU A 203 -5.26 41.95 8.70
CA LEU A 203 -5.66 42.00 10.11
C LEU A 203 -4.47 42.16 11.03
N GLN A 204 -3.37 41.46 10.78
CA GLN A 204 -2.14 41.60 11.56
C GLN A 204 -1.56 43.01 11.45
N SER A 205 -1.54 43.59 10.25
CA SER A 205 -1.13 44.99 10.06
C SER A 205 -2.04 45.97 10.79
N SER A 206 -3.36 45.75 10.78
CA SER A 206 -4.32 46.56 11.52
C SER A 206 -4.14 46.43 13.03
N LEU A 207 -3.83 45.21 13.50
CA LEU A 207 -3.57 44.92 14.91
C LEU A 207 -2.25 45.55 15.37
N ASP A 208 -1.20 45.52 14.55
CA ASP A 208 0.05 46.23 14.82
C ASP A 208 -0.14 47.75 14.81
N GLN A 209 -0.96 48.27 13.89
CA GLN A 209 -1.31 49.69 13.86
C GLN A 209 -2.09 50.10 15.11
N THR A 210 -3.04 49.27 15.54
CA THR A 210 -3.83 49.48 16.77
C THR A 210 -2.95 49.35 18.01
N ALA A 211 -2.06 48.36 18.07
CA ALA A 211 -1.10 48.19 19.17
C ALA A 211 -0.13 49.38 19.25
N ASN A 212 0.31 49.91 18.12
CA ASN A 212 1.15 51.11 18.07
C ASN A 212 0.37 52.36 18.51
N GLN A 213 -0.91 52.50 18.14
CA GLN A 213 -1.76 53.57 18.65
C GLN A 213 -2.00 53.45 20.17
N VAL A 214 -2.26 52.24 20.68
CA VAL A 214 -2.44 51.99 22.11
C VAL A 214 -1.15 52.20 22.90
N ASN A 215 0.01 51.83 22.36
CA ASN A 215 1.31 52.13 22.98
C ASN A 215 1.66 53.63 22.93
N ALA A 216 1.22 54.35 21.90
CA ALA A 216 1.30 55.81 21.85
C ALA A 216 0.38 56.48 22.89
N ILE A 217 -0.72 55.82 23.25
CA ILE A 217 -1.55 56.14 24.43
C ILE A 217 -0.88 55.53 25.67
N SER A 218 0.35 55.96 25.97
CA SER A 218 1.06 55.50 27.17
C SER A 218 0.31 55.95 28.43
N PRO A 219 0.18 55.10 29.47
CA PRO A 219 -0.39 55.48 30.74
C PRO A 219 0.36 56.66 31.38
N ASP A 220 1.65 56.89 31.09
CA ASP A 220 2.38 58.08 31.57
C ASP A 220 1.93 59.38 30.90
N ALA A 221 1.43 59.33 29.66
CA ALA A 221 0.84 60.50 29.01
C ALA A 221 -0.53 60.82 29.62
N ILE A 222 -1.32 59.81 29.99
CA ILE A 222 -2.63 59.99 30.64
C ILE A 222 -2.49 60.34 32.13
N LEU A 223 -1.56 59.71 32.87
CA LEU A 223 -1.30 59.95 34.29
C LEU A 223 -0.46 61.21 34.54
N GLY A 224 0.41 61.59 33.59
CA GLY A 224 1.17 62.84 33.62
C GLY A 224 0.33 64.06 33.23
N ASP A 225 -0.67 63.87 32.37
CA ASP A 225 -1.65 64.90 31.99
C ASP A 225 -2.85 64.96 32.95
N LEU A 226 -3.05 63.95 33.82
CA LEU A 226 -4.12 63.94 34.82
C LEU A 226 -4.12 65.15 35.76
N PRO A 227 -2.98 65.65 36.29
CA PRO A 227 -2.93 66.88 37.08
C PRO A 227 -3.33 68.11 36.26
N GLN A 228 -2.91 68.18 35.00
CA GLN A 228 -3.23 69.27 34.08
C GLN A 228 -4.70 69.24 33.63
N ARG A 229 -5.24 68.06 33.37
CA ARG A 229 -6.67 67.81 33.11
C ARG A 229 -7.53 68.04 34.34
N LEU A 230 -7.06 67.73 35.54
CA LEU A 230 -7.77 68.05 36.79
C LEU A 230 -7.83 69.56 37.01
N GLN A 231 -6.71 70.27 36.76
CA GLN A 231 -6.63 71.72 36.90
C GLN A 231 -7.46 72.46 35.83
N SER A 232 -7.44 71.98 34.59
CA SER A 232 -8.28 72.52 33.51
C SER A 232 -9.76 72.13 33.67
N LEU A 233 -10.08 70.95 34.22
CA LEU A 233 -11.45 70.60 34.61
C LEU A 233 -11.92 71.41 35.81
N GLU A 234 -11.06 71.78 36.76
CA GLU A 234 -11.41 72.65 37.89
C GLU A 234 -11.63 74.12 37.45
N GLU A 235 -10.86 74.58 36.46
CA GLU A 235 -11.09 75.87 35.77
C GLU A 235 -12.36 75.84 34.88
N GLN A 236 -12.62 74.74 34.18
CA GLN A 236 -13.86 74.55 33.41
C GLN A 236 -15.08 74.36 34.31
N GLN A 237 -14.96 73.70 35.45
CA GLN A 237 -16.07 73.45 36.38
C GLN A 237 -16.46 74.69 37.19
N SER A 238 -15.56 75.69 37.26
CA SER A 238 -15.87 77.04 37.74
C SER A 238 -16.73 77.85 36.76
N THR A 239 -16.96 77.33 35.54
CA THR A 239 -17.80 77.97 34.51
C THR A 239 -18.75 76.91 33.93
N LEU A 240 -19.93 76.75 34.56
CA LEU A 240 -21.00 75.82 34.16
C LEU A 240 -21.06 75.54 32.64
N GLU A 241 -20.87 74.28 32.23
CA GLU A 241 -21.84 73.46 31.46
C GLU A 241 -21.28 72.04 31.14
N ILE A 242 -22.04 71.01 31.60
CA ILE A 242 -22.22 69.63 31.12
C ILE A 242 -21.08 68.99 30.27
N PRO A 243 -20.40 67.91 30.74
CA PRO A 243 -19.35 67.24 29.95
C PRO A 243 -19.94 66.50 28.74
N GLU A 244 -19.42 66.80 27.53
CA GLU A 244 -19.73 66.07 26.30
C GLU A 244 -19.29 64.59 26.37
N PRO A 245 -20.06 63.67 25.77
CA PRO A 245 -19.79 62.24 25.81
C PRO A 245 -18.51 61.89 25.03
N VAL A 246 -17.69 61.01 25.61
CA VAL A 246 -16.54 60.38 24.96
C VAL A 246 -16.97 59.82 23.59
N ASP A 247 -16.30 60.26 22.52
CA ASP A 247 -16.63 59.86 21.15
C ASP A 247 -16.31 58.38 20.92
N ILE A 248 -17.35 57.55 21.04
CA ILE A 248 -17.36 56.10 20.84
C ILE A 248 -17.62 55.71 19.37
N ALA A 249 -17.77 56.68 18.47
CA ALA A 249 -17.95 56.44 17.04
C ALA A 249 -16.87 55.54 16.39
N PRO A 250 -15.55 55.65 16.70
CA PRO A 250 -14.56 54.77 16.10
C PRO A 250 -14.74 53.31 16.54
N LEU A 251 -15.00 53.06 17.82
CA LEU A 251 -15.29 51.71 18.33
C LEU A 251 -16.59 51.14 17.75
N GLN A 252 -17.59 52.00 17.51
CA GLN A 252 -18.85 51.58 16.92
C GLN A 252 -18.71 51.23 15.43
N ASN A 253 -17.84 51.91 14.69
CA ASN A 253 -17.49 51.56 13.32
C ASN A 253 -16.72 50.24 13.26
N ASP A 254 -15.76 50.01 14.16
CA ASP A 254 -15.00 48.75 14.19
C ASP A 254 -15.89 47.55 14.54
N ILE A 255 -16.83 47.72 15.49
CA ILE A 255 -17.82 46.69 15.82
C ILE A 255 -18.72 46.38 14.62
N GLN A 256 -19.14 47.40 13.86
CA GLN A 256 -19.93 47.20 12.64
C GLN A 256 -19.12 46.50 11.53
N ALA A 257 -17.84 46.85 11.36
CA ALA A 257 -16.96 46.19 10.40
C ALA A 257 -16.77 44.71 10.73
N ILE A 258 -16.50 44.38 12.01
CA ILE A 258 -16.34 42.98 12.46
C ILE A 258 -17.65 42.20 12.33
N GLN A 259 -18.80 42.82 12.63
CA GLN A 259 -20.10 42.16 12.42
C GLN A 259 -20.39 41.90 10.93
N ALA A 260 -20.00 42.82 10.04
CA ALA A 260 -20.14 42.64 8.60
C ALA A 260 -19.28 41.47 8.09
N GLU A 261 -18.02 41.38 8.51
CA GLU A 261 -17.13 40.26 8.15
C GLU A 261 -17.66 38.91 8.66
N LEU A 262 -18.18 38.86 9.89
CA LEU A 262 -18.79 37.64 10.43
C LEU A 262 -20.02 37.19 9.62
N SER A 263 -20.85 38.13 9.18
CA SER A 263 -22.01 37.81 8.34
C SER A 263 -21.60 37.27 6.96
N GLN A 264 -20.54 37.82 6.36
CA GLN A 264 -20.02 37.37 5.08
C GLN A 264 -19.41 35.96 5.17
N VAL A 265 -18.67 35.67 6.24
CA VAL A 265 -18.11 34.33 6.50
C VAL A 265 -19.22 33.32 6.78
N GLN A 266 -20.27 33.71 7.50
CA GLN A 266 -21.43 32.85 7.75
C GLN A 266 -22.17 32.53 6.45
N GLU A 267 -22.38 33.51 5.58
CA GLU A 267 -23.04 33.32 4.28
C GLU A 267 -22.21 32.39 3.38
N ALA A 268 -20.89 32.60 3.30
CA ALA A 268 -19.98 31.74 2.56
C ALA A 268 -19.99 30.28 3.08
N ALA A 269 -20.04 30.10 4.40
CA ALA A 269 -20.14 28.77 5.02
C ALA A 269 -21.47 28.09 4.71
N THR A 270 -22.60 28.81 4.76
CA THR A 270 -23.91 28.25 4.38
C THR A 270 -23.98 27.88 2.90
N LYS A 271 -23.37 28.68 2.02
CA LYS A 271 -23.30 28.41 0.58
C LYS A 271 -22.45 27.17 0.28
N ALA A 272 -21.33 26.99 0.99
CA ALA A 272 -20.51 25.79 0.90
C ALA A 272 -21.26 24.54 1.40
N LEU A 273 -22.04 24.66 2.48
CA LEU A 273 -22.84 23.57 3.02
C LEU A 273 -23.98 23.16 2.05
N GLN A 274 -24.65 24.13 1.40
CA GLN A 274 -25.66 23.87 0.39
C GLN A 274 -25.07 23.20 -0.85
N ALA A 275 -23.93 23.67 -1.35
CA ALA A 275 -23.22 23.05 -2.48
C ALA A 275 -22.80 21.60 -2.17
N ALA A 276 -22.40 21.31 -0.93
CA ALA A 276 -22.10 19.95 -0.49
C ALA A 276 -23.36 19.07 -0.40
N SER A 277 -24.51 19.63 -0.03
CA SER A 277 -25.79 18.90 0.03
C SER A 277 -26.39 18.58 -1.34
N GLU A 278 -26.19 19.45 -2.33
CA GLU A 278 -26.64 19.23 -3.71
C GLU A 278 -25.84 18.14 -4.44
N CYS A 279 -24.57 17.93 -4.05
CA CYS A 279 -23.77 16.81 -4.57
C CYS A 279 -24.19 15.43 -4.01
N ALA A 280 -25.05 15.38 -2.98
CA ALA A 280 -25.46 14.15 -2.30
C ALA A 280 -26.90 13.68 -2.63
N ALA A 281 -27.64 14.40 -3.47
CA ALA A 281 -29.02 14.06 -3.80
C ALA A 281 -29.22 13.75 -5.29
N THR A 282 -29.11 12.47 -5.66
CA THR A 282 -29.83 11.94 -6.82
C THR A 282 -30.27 10.50 -6.58
N PRO A 283 -31.55 10.27 -6.28
CA PRO A 283 -32.24 9.02 -6.56
C PRO A 283 -33.32 9.18 -7.65
N ALA A 284 -33.72 8.05 -8.24
CA ALA A 284 -34.75 7.79 -9.27
C ALA A 284 -34.21 7.76 -10.72
N ILE A 285 -34.02 6.59 -11.34
CA ILE A 285 -35.03 5.65 -11.89
C ILE A 285 -36.04 6.36 -12.79
N GLN A 286 -35.91 6.13 -14.10
CA GLN A 286 -37.02 6.18 -15.05
C GLN A 286 -36.84 5.10 -16.12
N GLU A 287 -37.83 4.21 -16.21
CA GLU A 287 -37.96 3.10 -17.15
C GLU A 287 -38.30 3.58 -18.58
N ALA A 288 -37.65 2.93 -19.57
CA ALA A 288 -38.15 2.38 -20.86
C ALA A 288 -38.99 3.26 -21.84
N PRO A 289 -38.87 3.12 -23.19
CA PRO A 289 -38.93 1.81 -23.87
C PRO A 289 -38.04 1.58 -25.10
N ALA A 290 -38.02 0.31 -25.50
CA ALA A 290 -37.35 -0.28 -26.65
C ALA A 290 -37.72 0.34 -28.00
N ASN A 291 -36.74 0.52 -28.89
CA ASN A 291 -36.87 0.07 -30.28
C ASN A 291 -35.51 -0.10 -30.99
N SER A 292 -35.31 -1.31 -31.48
CA SER A 292 -34.57 -1.76 -32.67
C SER A 292 -33.88 -0.70 -33.54
N SER A 293 -32.57 -0.83 -33.76
CA SER A 293 -31.92 -0.81 -35.10
C SER A 293 -30.41 -1.05 -34.99
N LYS A 294 -29.95 -2.17 -35.53
CA LYS A 294 -28.56 -2.43 -35.93
C LYS A 294 -28.24 -1.55 -37.16
N PRO A 295 -27.05 -0.94 -37.26
CA PRO A 295 -26.19 -1.29 -38.38
C PRO A 295 -24.71 -1.48 -38.02
N ASP A 296 -24.06 -2.30 -38.83
CA ASP A 296 -22.67 -2.77 -38.82
C ASP A 296 -21.59 -1.68 -38.97
N PRO A 297 -20.30 -2.03 -38.72
CA PRO A 297 -19.23 -1.09 -38.40
C PRO A 297 -18.37 -0.68 -39.62
N ALA A 298 -17.94 0.58 -39.67
CA ALA A 298 -16.73 1.06 -40.38
C ALA A 298 -16.56 2.58 -40.16
N PRO A 299 -15.38 3.20 -40.40
CA PRO A 299 -14.01 2.69 -40.39
C PRO A 299 -13.11 3.52 -39.44
N VAL A 300 -12.13 2.90 -38.79
CA VAL A 300 -11.07 3.67 -38.11
C VAL A 300 -10.08 4.11 -39.19
N THR A 301 -10.11 5.41 -39.47
CA THR A 301 -9.19 6.11 -40.38
C THR A 301 -7.74 5.82 -40.01
N GLN A 302 -7.03 5.20 -40.95
CA GLN A 302 -5.58 5.24 -41.03
C GLN A 302 -5.16 6.64 -41.50
N THR A 303 -4.31 7.29 -40.72
CA THR A 303 -3.42 8.35 -41.23
C THR A 303 -2.03 8.06 -40.70
N ALA A 304 -1.11 7.70 -41.59
CA ALA A 304 0.33 7.91 -41.43
C ALA A 304 0.70 9.27 -42.07
N PRO A 305 1.88 9.88 -41.87
CA PRO A 305 3.08 9.44 -41.13
C PRO A 305 3.68 10.49 -40.15
N SER A 306 4.56 10.01 -39.26
CA SER A 306 5.71 10.71 -38.66
C SER A 306 5.52 12.06 -37.93
N GLU A 307 5.09 12.00 -36.66
CA GLU A 307 5.74 12.73 -35.56
C GLU A 307 5.78 11.77 -34.36
N GLN A 308 6.95 11.53 -33.79
CA GLN A 308 7.10 10.66 -32.62
C GLN A 308 6.36 11.30 -31.44
N GLU A 309 5.13 10.85 -31.18
CA GLU A 309 4.48 11.10 -29.90
C GLU A 309 5.34 10.46 -28.82
N ASP A 310 6.12 11.31 -28.13
CA ASP A 310 6.90 10.92 -26.98
C ASP A 310 5.97 10.24 -25.97
N HIS A 311 6.22 8.96 -25.71
CA HIS A 311 5.47 8.18 -24.74
C HIS A 311 5.42 8.92 -23.39
N ARG A 312 4.27 8.89 -22.69
CA ARG A 312 4.04 9.54 -21.38
C ARG A 312 5.06 9.21 -20.28
N LEU A 313 5.91 8.22 -20.51
CA LEU A 313 7.02 7.87 -19.62
C LEU A 313 8.21 8.85 -19.78
N PHE A 314 8.40 9.42 -20.97
CA PHE A 314 9.48 10.36 -21.27
C PHE A 314 9.29 11.74 -20.64
N SER A 315 8.07 12.11 -20.22
CA SER A 315 7.84 13.35 -19.46
C SER A 315 8.50 13.37 -18.08
N TYR A 316 8.96 12.21 -17.60
CA TYR A 316 9.70 12.07 -16.33
C TYR A 316 11.22 11.99 -16.54
N PHE A 317 11.70 12.09 -17.78
CA PHE A 317 13.12 12.11 -18.12
C PHE A 317 13.47 13.45 -18.76
N ASP A 318 14.19 14.29 -17.99
CA ASP A 318 14.63 15.62 -18.44
C ASP A 318 15.79 15.54 -19.44
N ASP A 319 16.60 14.47 -19.39
CA ASP A 319 17.78 14.28 -20.23
C ASP A 319 17.46 13.40 -21.46
N PRO A 320 17.68 13.88 -22.70
CA PRO A 320 17.48 13.07 -23.90
C PRO A 320 18.38 11.82 -23.96
N ALA A 321 19.57 11.85 -23.35
CA ALA A 321 20.47 10.69 -23.32
C ALA A 321 19.87 9.51 -22.53
N ASP A 322 19.08 9.80 -21.50
CA ASP A 322 18.38 8.77 -20.73
C ASP A 322 17.22 8.14 -21.51
N ARG A 323 16.53 8.93 -22.32
CA ARG A 323 15.43 8.45 -23.17
C ARG A 323 15.97 7.47 -24.21
N GLU A 324 17.09 7.79 -24.85
CA GLU A 324 17.77 6.89 -25.78
C GLU A 324 18.25 5.61 -25.09
N LYS A 325 18.85 5.73 -23.90
CA LYS A 325 19.26 4.57 -23.10
C LYS A 325 18.07 3.69 -22.75
N LEU A 326 16.89 4.26 -22.49
CA LEU A 326 15.67 3.52 -22.14
C LEU A 326 15.18 2.71 -23.34
N VAL A 327 15.12 3.33 -24.51
CA VAL A 327 14.78 2.67 -25.78
C VAL A 327 15.78 1.56 -26.10
N GLN A 328 17.07 1.81 -25.91
CA GLN A 328 18.14 0.83 -26.16
C GLN A 328 18.05 -0.37 -25.21
N VAL A 329 17.82 -0.13 -23.92
CA VAL A 329 17.66 -1.21 -22.92
C VAL A 329 16.40 -2.02 -23.24
N VAL A 330 15.25 -1.37 -23.50
CA VAL A 330 14.01 -2.08 -23.84
C VAL A 330 14.18 -2.91 -25.11
N SER A 331 14.67 -2.33 -26.21
CA SER A 331 14.92 -3.06 -27.47
C SER A 331 15.88 -4.24 -27.28
N SER A 332 16.96 -4.09 -26.50
CA SER A 332 17.88 -5.20 -26.19
C SER A 332 17.22 -6.36 -25.41
N THR A 333 16.18 -6.07 -24.63
CA THR A 333 15.42 -7.07 -23.87
C THR A 333 14.32 -7.74 -24.70
N LEU A 334 13.80 -7.08 -25.74
CA LEU A 334 12.84 -7.67 -26.69
C LEU A 334 13.46 -8.84 -27.45
N ASN A 335 14.72 -8.70 -27.88
CA ASN A 335 15.49 -9.77 -28.54
C ASN A 335 15.74 -11.00 -27.66
N LYS A 336 15.53 -10.89 -26.33
CA LYS A 336 15.82 -11.95 -25.35
C LYS A 336 14.57 -12.63 -24.80
N ASN A 337 13.37 -12.38 -25.34
CA ASN A 337 12.09 -12.95 -24.88
C ASN A 337 11.85 -12.82 -23.36
N MET A 338 12.32 -11.72 -22.75
CA MET A 338 12.18 -11.51 -21.31
C MET A 338 10.72 -11.19 -20.91
N SER A 339 10.32 -11.57 -19.70
CA SER A 339 9.00 -11.22 -19.14
C SER A 339 8.94 -9.72 -18.75
N TYR A 340 7.75 -9.11 -18.76
CA TYR A 340 7.58 -7.70 -18.36
C TYR A 340 8.22 -7.38 -17.00
N LYS A 341 8.13 -8.30 -16.03
CA LYS A 341 8.73 -8.14 -14.70
C LYS A 341 10.26 -8.16 -14.76
N GLN A 342 10.83 -8.98 -15.64
CA GLN A 342 12.29 -9.06 -15.83
C GLN A 342 12.82 -7.80 -16.52
N VAL A 343 12.11 -7.32 -17.55
CA VAL A 343 12.45 -6.07 -18.25
C VAL A 343 12.41 -4.88 -17.29
N LEU A 344 11.35 -4.78 -16.48
CA LEU A 344 11.21 -3.70 -15.49
C LEU A 344 12.34 -3.72 -14.44
N ASN A 345 12.70 -4.88 -13.91
CA ASN A 345 13.80 -4.99 -12.95
C ASN A 345 15.16 -4.63 -13.57
N LEU A 346 15.37 -4.97 -14.85
CA LEU A 346 16.59 -4.64 -15.57
C LEU A 346 16.68 -3.12 -15.84
N LEU A 347 15.56 -2.50 -16.22
CA LEU A 347 15.43 -1.05 -16.34
C LEU A 347 15.76 -0.34 -15.02
N VAL A 348 15.17 -0.76 -13.90
CA VAL A 348 15.46 -0.17 -12.58
C VAL A 348 16.94 -0.33 -12.20
N LYS A 349 17.56 -1.45 -12.56
CA LYS A 349 18.99 -1.71 -12.31
C LYS A 349 19.92 -0.83 -13.17
N GLU A 350 19.61 -0.64 -14.44
CA GLU A 350 20.43 0.13 -15.40
C GLU A 350 20.34 1.65 -15.23
N PHE A 351 19.23 2.14 -14.67
CA PHE A 351 18.97 3.57 -14.45
C PHE A 351 19.35 4.06 -13.05
N GLY A 352 19.77 3.15 -12.16
CA GLY A 352 20.22 3.50 -10.81
C GLY A 352 19.10 3.97 -9.87
N PRO A 353 19.44 4.42 -8.66
CA PRO A 353 18.47 4.61 -7.58
C PRO A 353 17.47 5.76 -7.81
N VAL A 354 17.84 6.80 -8.55
CA VAL A 354 16.98 7.98 -8.78
C VAL A 354 16.02 7.74 -9.95
N LYS A 355 16.56 7.41 -11.13
CA LYS A 355 15.76 7.19 -12.35
C LYS A 355 15.07 5.83 -12.34
N GLY A 356 15.65 4.82 -11.70
CA GLY A 356 14.98 3.55 -11.42
C GLY A 356 13.78 3.70 -10.49
N LYS A 357 13.79 4.68 -9.58
CA LYS A 357 12.63 4.98 -8.72
C LYS A 357 11.43 5.45 -9.55
N ILE A 358 11.65 6.30 -10.55
CA ILE A 358 10.63 6.79 -11.50
C ILE A 358 10.00 5.64 -12.28
N ILE A 359 10.83 4.72 -12.78
CA ILE A 359 10.37 3.53 -13.51
C ILE A 359 9.56 2.60 -12.58
N SER A 360 10.00 2.45 -11.33
CA SER A 360 9.32 1.63 -10.32
C SER A 360 8.04 2.26 -9.76
N SER A 361 7.94 3.60 -9.71
CA SER A 361 6.77 4.33 -9.22
C SER A 361 5.64 4.34 -10.24
N HIS A 362 5.96 4.14 -11.53
CA HIS A 362 4.97 4.09 -12.60
C HIS A 362 5.07 2.76 -13.40
N PRO A 363 4.71 1.62 -12.79
CA PRO A 363 4.81 0.31 -13.43
C PRO A 363 3.81 0.13 -14.59
N SER A 364 2.68 0.84 -14.57
CA SER A 364 1.71 0.86 -15.67
C SER A 364 2.29 1.56 -16.91
N LEU A 365 2.79 2.78 -16.76
CA LEU A 365 3.44 3.53 -17.85
C LEU A 365 4.64 2.76 -18.43
N SER A 366 5.45 2.15 -17.56
CA SER A 366 6.59 1.35 -18.00
C SER A 366 6.17 0.10 -18.79
N LYS A 367 5.07 -0.56 -18.40
CA LYS A 367 4.51 -1.70 -19.15
C LYS A 367 3.92 -1.26 -20.49
N ASP A 368 3.21 -0.14 -20.54
CA ASP A 368 2.65 0.40 -21.78
C ASP A 368 3.74 0.75 -22.78
N PHE A 369 4.85 1.34 -22.31
CA PHE A 369 6.02 1.60 -23.15
C PHE A 369 6.61 0.30 -23.72
N ILE A 370 6.82 -0.73 -22.88
CA ILE A 370 7.32 -2.03 -23.32
C ILE A 370 6.35 -2.67 -24.34
N ARG A 371 5.03 -2.49 -24.16
CA ARG A 371 4.00 -2.99 -25.07
C ARG A 371 4.06 -2.27 -26.42
N GLN A 372 4.24 -0.95 -26.41
CA GLN A 372 4.42 -0.15 -27.62
C GLN A 372 5.69 -0.55 -28.38
N CYS A 373 6.81 -0.72 -27.67
CA CYS A 373 8.06 -1.18 -28.29
C CYS A 373 7.92 -2.59 -28.89
N ARG A 374 7.18 -3.52 -28.27
CA ARG A 374 6.89 -4.83 -28.85
C ARG A 374 6.03 -4.75 -30.10
N LYS A 375 5.03 -3.87 -30.09
CA LYS A 375 4.12 -3.66 -31.23
C LYS A 375 4.85 -3.07 -32.44
N ASN A 376 5.85 -2.21 -32.21
CA ASN A 376 6.64 -1.58 -33.27
C ASN A 376 7.82 -2.43 -33.76
N HIS A 377 8.16 -3.52 -33.06
CA HIS A 377 9.25 -4.43 -33.43
C HIS A 377 8.75 -5.64 -34.26
N HIS A 378 7.44 -5.82 -34.37
CA HIS A 378 6.78 -6.72 -35.32
C HIS A 378 6.30 -5.94 -36.52
#